data_AF-A0A955GUK6-F1
#
_entry.id   AF-A0A955GUK6-F1
#
_cell.length_a   1.000
_cell.length_b   1.000
_cell.length_c   1.000
_cell.angle_alpha   90.00
_cell.angle_beta   90.00
_cell.angle_gamma   90.00
#
_symmetry.space_group_name_H-M   'P 1'
#
loop_
_entity.id
_entity.type
_entity.pdbx_description
1 polymer ?
#
loop_
_entity_poly.entity_id
_entity_poly.type
_entity_poly.pdbx_seq_one_letter_code
_entity_poly.pdbx_strand_id
1 'polypeptide(L)'
;MNYVTYDEFKKMDMRVGLIRCVESIDGADKLLRFEIDFGVQSEHTITCTGECRKESCDTCDGECTCDITCTCEPGVSLVPFGKDEYRGRDVRQIVSGIREYWPAYKELEGRYGLYILNLEPREIRGVMSHGMLMAVDGTDGNPVFLGPQGDIDPGARVR
;
A
#
# COMPACT_ATOMS: atom_id res chain seq x y z
N MET A 1 6.48 12.47 31.29
CA MET A 1 5.64 12.36 30.10
C MET A 1 6.40 13.04 28.98
N ASN A 2 6.81 12.30 27.95
CA ASN A 2 7.56 12.86 26.83
C ASN A 2 6.54 13.25 25.77
N TYR A 3 6.26 14.54 25.65
CA TYR A 3 5.34 15.06 24.65
C TYR A 3 6.01 15.02 23.27
N VAL A 4 5.25 14.63 22.26
CA VAL A 4 5.62 14.78 20.85
C VAL A 4 4.98 16.04 20.30
N THR A 5 5.68 16.71 19.40
CA THR A 5 5.16 17.87 18.68
C THR A 5 4.18 17.44 17.59
N TYR A 6 3.28 18.34 17.20
CA TYR A 6 2.37 18.08 16.08
C TYR A 6 3.12 17.81 14.77
N ASP A 7 4.25 18.47 14.54
CA ASP A 7 5.07 18.26 13.36
C ASP A 7 5.71 16.86 13.33
N GLU A 8 6.06 16.30 14.50
CA GLU A 8 6.51 14.90 14.60
C GLU A 8 5.37 13.92 14.30
N PHE A 9 4.16 14.18 14.80
CA PHE A 9 2.99 13.38 14.46
C PHE A 9 2.72 13.41 12.94
N LYS A 10 2.80 14.58 12.32
CA LYS A 10 2.56 14.77 10.88
C LYS A 10 3.59 14.06 9.99
N LYS A 11 4.77 13.73 10.51
CA LYS A 11 5.75 12.91 9.79
C LYS A 11 5.30 11.46 9.64
N MET A 12 4.36 10.97 10.46
CA MET A 12 3.85 9.61 10.35
C MET A 12 2.82 9.51 9.22
N ASP A 13 3.07 8.64 8.23
CA ASP A 13 2.11 8.35 7.17
C ASP A 13 1.15 7.26 7.63
N MET A 14 0.10 7.69 8.34
CA MET A 14 -0.97 6.83 8.82
C MET A 14 -2.18 6.87 7.89
N ARG A 15 -2.61 5.71 7.40
CA ARG A 15 -3.73 5.58 6.48
C ARG A 15 -4.63 4.40 6.82
N VAL A 16 -5.90 4.52 6.47
CA VAL A 16 -6.84 3.41 6.51
C VAL A 16 -6.78 2.67 5.18
N GLY A 17 -6.61 1.35 5.22
CA GLY A 17 -6.49 0.50 4.03
C GLY A 17 -7.54 -0.61 4.04
N LEU A 18 -7.93 -1.06 2.86
CA LEU A 18 -8.86 -2.17 2.66
C LEU A 18 -8.09 -3.48 2.50
N ILE A 19 -8.41 -4.49 3.31
CA ILE A 19 -7.81 -5.83 3.18
C ILE A 19 -8.40 -6.51 1.94
N ARG A 20 -7.58 -6.71 0.91
CA ARG A 20 -8.00 -7.41 -0.31
C ARG A 20 -7.79 -8.91 -0.20
N CYS A 21 -6.66 -9.33 0.33
CA CYS A 21 -6.32 -10.73 0.49
C CYS A 21 -5.54 -10.94 1.78
N VAL A 22 -5.79 -12.07 2.44
CA VAL A 22 -4.98 -12.52 3.57
C VAL A 22 -4.64 -13.99 3.44
N GLU A 23 -3.37 -14.30 3.68
CA GLU A 23 -2.82 -15.63 3.56
C GLU A 23 -1.91 -15.95 4.73
N SER A 24 -1.77 -17.25 4.96
CA SER A 24 -0.91 -17.80 5.99
C SER A 24 0.50 -17.98 5.42
N ILE A 25 1.54 -17.66 6.18
CA ILE A 25 2.93 -17.80 5.72
C ILE A 25 3.45 -19.21 6.05
N ASP A 26 4.02 -19.89 5.07
CA ASP A 26 4.62 -21.21 5.25
C ASP A 26 5.79 -21.14 6.25
N GLY A 27 5.81 -22.07 7.20
CA GLY A 27 6.80 -22.04 8.29
C GLY A 27 6.54 -20.95 9.35
N ALA A 28 5.36 -20.32 9.35
CA ALA A 28 4.99 -19.31 10.33
C ALA A 28 3.55 -19.41 10.85
N ASP A 29 3.38 -20.16 11.94
CA ASP A 29 2.08 -20.42 12.57
C ASP A 29 1.41 -19.17 13.17
N LYS A 30 2.18 -18.11 13.44
CA LYS A 30 1.69 -16.87 14.04
C LYS A 30 1.48 -15.73 13.04
N LEU A 31 2.01 -15.86 11.82
CA LEU A 31 2.05 -14.76 10.87
C LEU A 31 0.98 -14.90 9.79
N LEU A 32 0.42 -13.76 9.43
CA LEU A 32 -0.42 -13.57 8.26
C LEU A 32 0.24 -12.55 7.34
N ARG A 33 0.16 -12.83 6.04
CA ARG A 33 0.50 -11.92 4.95
C ARG A 33 -0.77 -11.29 4.42
N PHE A 34 -0.76 -9.96 4.29
CA PHE A 34 -1.87 -9.17 3.81
C PHE A 34 -1.50 -8.44 2.52
N GLU A 35 -2.45 -8.35 1.62
CA GLU A 35 -2.46 -7.41 0.49
C GLU A 35 -3.47 -6.32 0.80
N ILE A 36 -2.97 -5.09 1.04
CA ILE A 36 -3.80 -3.97 1.49
C ILE A 36 -3.88 -2.92 0.38
N ASP A 37 -5.11 -2.55 0.01
CA ASP A 37 -5.41 -1.50 -0.96
C ASP A 37 -5.55 -0.15 -0.26
N PHE A 38 -4.72 0.81 -0.66
CA PHE A 38 -4.73 2.20 -0.20
C PHE A 38 -5.30 3.16 -1.25
N GLY A 39 -6.12 2.65 -2.16
CA GLY A 39 -6.88 3.44 -3.12
C GLY A 39 -6.16 3.63 -4.44
N VAL A 40 -6.69 4.54 -5.25
CA VAL A 40 -6.14 4.87 -6.56
C VAL A 40 -4.79 5.55 -6.37
N GLN A 41 -3.78 5.08 -7.08
CA GLN A 41 -2.50 5.77 -7.15
C GLN A 41 -2.72 7.01 -8.02
N SER A 42 -2.91 8.18 -7.40
CA SER A 42 -3.08 9.44 -8.11
C SER A 42 -1.79 9.76 -8.89
N GLU A 43 -1.86 9.51 -10.19
CA GLU A 43 -0.98 9.97 -11.26
C GLU A 43 0.47 9.50 -11.13
N HIS A 44 0.77 8.42 -11.86
CA HIS A 44 2.08 8.31 -12.47
C HIS A 44 2.34 9.60 -13.24
N THR A 45 3.19 10.47 -12.70
CA THR A 45 4.16 11.16 -13.55
C THR A 45 4.83 10.05 -14.35
N ILE A 46 4.49 9.93 -15.62
CA ILE A 46 5.21 9.07 -16.55
C ILE A 46 6.60 9.69 -16.67
N THR A 47 7.49 9.38 -15.75
CA THR A 47 8.91 9.52 -16.02
C THR A 47 9.23 8.44 -17.04
N CYS A 48 9.25 8.83 -18.31
CA CYS A 48 9.94 8.08 -19.35
C CYS A 48 11.40 7.94 -18.90
N THR A 49 11.74 6.83 -18.26
CA THR A 49 13.12 6.44 -17.98
C THR A 49 13.77 5.78 -19.20
N GLY A 50 13.07 5.73 -20.33
CA GLY A 50 13.62 5.30 -21.61
C GLY A 50 14.41 6.42 -22.27
N GLU A 51 15.52 6.08 -22.94
CA GLU A 51 16.16 6.98 -23.89
C GLU A 51 15.18 7.23 -25.04
N CYS A 52 14.66 8.46 -25.15
CA CYS A 52 14.04 8.92 -26.37
C CYS A 52 15.10 8.94 -27.48
N ARG A 53 15.16 7.88 -28.30
CA ARG A 53 15.91 7.94 -29.55
C ARG A 53 15.15 8.80 -30.54
N LYS A 54 15.65 10.02 -30.75
CA LYS A 54 15.24 10.90 -31.84
C LYS A 54 15.65 10.24 -33.17
N GLU A 55 14.70 9.97 -34.06
CA GLU A 55 15.02 9.86 -35.50
C GLU A 55 14.81 11.18 -36.26
N SER A 56 14.23 12.22 -35.65
CA SER A 56 14.36 13.62 -36.09
C SER A 56 13.51 14.55 -35.22
N CYS A 57 14.13 15.38 -34.39
CA CYS A 57 13.45 16.53 -33.80
C CYS A 57 14.51 17.59 -33.47
N ASP A 58 14.65 18.57 -34.36
CA ASP A 58 15.72 19.58 -34.32
C ASP A 58 15.34 20.86 -33.57
N THR A 59 14.14 20.99 -33.00
CA THR A 59 13.80 22.14 -32.14
C THR A 59 12.80 21.73 -31.07
N CYS A 60 13.19 21.79 -29.79
CA CYS A 60 12.29 21.56 -28.66
C CYS A 60 12.42 22.73 -27.69
N ASP A 61 11.60 23.77 -27.88
CA ASP A 61 11.35 24.81 -26.87
C ASP A 61 10.10 24.43 -26.07
N GLY A 62 10.30 23.62 -25.03
CA GLY A 62 9.51 23.66 -23.80
C GLY A 62 8.07 23.13 -23.77
N GLU A 63 7.35 22.98 -24.87
CA GLU A 63 5.96 22.47 -24.86
C GLU A 63 5.72 21.48 -26.01
N CYS A 64 5.80 20.18 -25.72
CA CYS A 64 5.51 19.14 -26.71
C CYS A 64 4.00 18.86 -26.78
N THR A 65 3.35 19.32 -27.86
CA THR A 65 2.12 18.71 -28.39
C THR A 65 2.53 17.73 -29.49
N CYS A 66 2.79 16.48 -29.15
CA CYS A 66 3.13 15.44 -30.12
C CYS A 66 1.85 14.83 -30.71
N ASP A 67 1.65 15.03 -32.01
CA ASP A 67 0.51 14.52 -32.80
C ASP A 67 0.89 13.28 -33.63
N ILE A 68 1.82 12.47 -33.14
CA ILE A 68 2.29 11.27 -33.84
C ILE A 68 2.39 10.15 -32.83
N THR A 69 1.73 9.05 -33.16
CA THR A 69 1.81 7.68 -32.63
C THR A 69 3.10 7.38 -31.86
N CYS A 70 3.20 7.90 -30.64
CA CYS A 70 4.11 7.39 -29.65
C CYS A 70 3.48 6.09 -29.17
N THR A 71 3.99 4.95 -29.64
CA THR A 71 3.98 3.75 -28.81
C THR A 71 4.98 3.99 -27.68
N CYS A 72 4.60 4.87 -26.76
CA CYS A 72 5.02 4.70 -25.39
C CYS A 72 4.48 3.31 -25.05
N GLU A 73 5.34 2.29 -24.95
CA GLU A 73 4.94 1.13 -24.16
C GLU A 73 4.55 1.74 -22.82
N PRO A 74 3.25 1.80 -22.47
CA PRO A 74 2.83 2.47 -21.26
C PRO A 74 3.57 1.72 -20.16
N GLY A 75 4.54 2.39 -19.53
CA GLY A 75 5.52 1.78 -18.66
C GLY A 75 4.79 0.78 -17.80
N VAL A 76 5.06 -0.51 -18.04
CA VAL A 76 4.24 -1.64 -17.63
C VAL A 76 3.78 -1.35 -16.21
N SER A 77 2.51 -0.96 -16.04
CA SER A 77 1.94 -0.78 -14.71
C SER A 77 2.13 -2.13 -14.05
N LEU A 78 3.18 -2.26 -13.24
CA LEU A 78 3.57 -3.52 -12.63
C LEU A 78 2.33 -3.99 -11.90
N VAL A 79 1.68 -5.01 -12.42
CA VAL A 79 0.42 -5.48 -11.89
C VAL A 79 0.75 -6.03 -10.51
N PRO A 80 0.32 -5.38 -9.40
CA PRO A 80 0.73 -5.80 -8.08
C PRO A 80 0.29 -7.24 -7.85
N PHE A 81 1.22 -8.09 -7.39
CA PHE A 81 0.96 -9.51 -7.12
C PHE A 81 0.42 -10.31 -8.32
N GLY A 82 0.56 -9.79 -9.56
CA GLY A 82 0.04 -10.42 -10.78
C GLY A 82 -1.49 -10.39 -10.92
N LYS A 83 -2.20 -9.58 -10.13
CA LYS A 83 -3.68 -9.46 -10.17
C LYS A 83 -4.11 -8.21 -10.94
N ASP A 84 -4.73 -8.38 -12.11
CA ASP A 84 -5.13 -7.26 -12.98
C ASP A 84 -6.08 -6.26 -12.30
N GLU A 85 -6.88 -6.70 -11.33
CA GLU A 85 -7.75 -5.85 -10.51
C GLU A 85 -7.00 -4.81 -9.65
N TYR A 86 -5.70 -4.98 -9.43
CA TYR A 86 -4.85 -4.04 -8.69
C TYR A 86 -4.13 -3.03 -9.58
N ARG A 87 -4.34 -3.10 -10.89
CA ARG A 87 -3.77 -2.14 -11.83
C ARG A 87 -4.20 -0.70 -11.47
N GLY A 88 -3.21 0.18 -11.30
CA GLY A 88 -3.45 1.59 -10.92
C GLY A 88 -3.85 1.83 -9.47
N ARG A 89 -3.72 0.82 -8.58
CA ARG A 89 -3.99 0.96 -7.15
C ARG A 89 -2.69 0.85 -6.34
N ASP A 90 -2.61 1.58 -5.22
CA ASP A 90 -1.52 1.42 -4.25
C ASP A 90 -1.81 0.21 -3.35
N VAL A 91 -1.42 -0.98 -3.81
CA VAL A 91 -1.57 -2.23 -3.04
C VAL A 91 -0.22 -2.64 -2.46
N ARG A 92 -0.15 -2.83 -1.14
CA ARG A 92 1.11 -3.17 -0.44
C ARG A 92 1.01 -4.48 0.34
N GLN A 93 2.14 -5.17 0.43
CA GLN A 93 2.31 -6.34 1.28
C GLN A 93 2.63 -5.94 2.71
N ILE A 94 1.82 -6.39 3.67
CA ILE A 94 2.03 -6.17 5.10
C ILE A 94 1.99 -7.52 5.82
N VAL A 95 2.89 -7.74 6.76
CA VAL A 95 2.96 -8.97 7.56
C VAL A 95 2.61 -8.63 9.01
N SER A 96 1.72 -9.41 9.62
CA SER A 96 1.33 -9.21 11.02
C SER A 96 1.20 -10.53 11.78
N GLY A 97 1.59 -10.50 13.06
CA GLY A 97 1.64 -11.65 13.96
C GLY A 97 0.33 -11.93 14.69
N ILE A 98 -0.80 -11.93 13.97
CA ILE A 98 -2.14 -12.01 14.57
C ILE A 98 -2.88 -13.32 14.28
N ARG A 99 -2.22 -14.32 13.66
CA ARG A 99 -2.87 -15.57 13.23
C ARG A 99 -3.51 -16.34 14.38
N GLU A 100 -2.88 -16.34 15.55
CA GLU A 100 -3.38 -17.06 16.73
C GLU A 100 -4.72 -16.50 17.23
N TYR A 101 -4.98 -15.21 16.98
CA TYR A 101 -6.20 -14.52 17.41
C TYR A 101 -7.31 -14.57 16.35
N TRP A 102 -6.96 -14.81 15.08
CA TRP A 102 -7.91 -14.97 13.98
C TRP A 102 -7.71 -16.31 13.26
N PRO A 103 -8.23 -17.42 13.80
CA PRO A 103 -8.21 -18.71 13.10
C PRO A 103 -9.02 -18.66 11.80
N ALA A 104 -10.13 -17.91 11.78
CA ALA A 104 -10.93 -17.60 10.60
C ALA A 104 -10.43 -16.33 9.87
N TYR A 105 -9.12 -16.22 9.65
CA TYR A 105 -8.50 -15.01 9.10
C TYR A 105 -9.09 -14.57 7.75
N LYS A 106 -9.69 -15.48 6.96
CA LYS A 106 -10.39 -15.14 5.72
C LYS A 106 -11.54 -14.13 5.90
N GLU A 107 -12.14 -14.06 7.08
CA GLU A 107 -13.17 -13.06 7.39
C GLU A 107 -12.64 -11.63 7.50
N LEU A 108 -11.31 -11.45 7.49
CA LEU A 108 -10.68 -10.14 7.46
C LEU A 108 -10.69 -9.51 6.06
N GLU A 109 -10.86 -10.31 5.00
CA GLU A 109 -11.00 -9.78 3.63
C GLU A 109 -12.24 -8.87 3.54
N GLY A 110 -12.08 -7.70 2.94
CA GLY A 110 -13.13 -6.68 2.87
C GLY A 110 -13.24 -5.78 4.10
N ARG A 111 -12.46 -6.03 5.17
CA ARG A 111 -12.41 -5.12 6.33
C ARG A 111 -11.37 -4.02 6.13
N TYR A 112 -11.61 -2.89 6.79
CA TYR A 112 -10.66 -1.81 6.89
C TYR A 112 -9.76 -1.97 8.12
N GLY A 113 -8.51 -1.54 7.99
CA GLY A 113 -7.55 -1.45 9.10
C GLY A 113 -6.77 -0.15 9.04
N LEU A 114 -6.20 0.24 10.19
CA LEU A 114 -5.28 1.37 10.29
C LEU A 114 -3.84 0.89 10.08
N TYR A 115 -3.09 1.60 9.24
CA TYR A 115 -1.72 1.24 8.88
C TYR A 115 -0.77 2.42 8.97
N ILE A 116 0.50 2.14 9.29
CA ILE A 116 1.63 3.06 9.12
C ILE A 116 2.42 2.63 7.89
N LEU A 117 2.64 3.55 6.94
CA LEU A 117 3.16 3.25 5.60
C LEU A 117 4.58 3.73 5.34
N ASN A 118 5.13 4.58 6.21
CA ASN A 118 6.46 5.19 6.03
C ASN A 118 7.48 4.75 7.08
N LEU A 119 7.24 3.60 7.72
CA LEU A 119 8.29 2.90 8.44
C LEU A 119 9.24 2.26 7.45
N GLU A 120 10.51 2.11 7.83
CA GLU A 120 11.45 1.33 7.05
C GLU A 120 10.91 -0.10 6.86
N PRO A 121 10.84 -0.60 5.60
CA PRO A 121 10.41 -1.96 5.35
C PRO A 121 11.25 -2.97 6.12
N ARG A 122 10.61 -4.02 6.63
CA ARG A 122 11.28 -5.06 7.41
C ARG A 122 10.94 -6.44 6.89
N GLU A 123 11.96 -7.30 6.82
CA GLU A 123 11.78 -8.71 6.50
C GLU A 123 11.34 -9.47 7.76
N ILE A 124 10.27 -10.24 7.65
CA ILE A 124 9.75 -11.08 8.72
C ILE A 124 9.61 -12.51 8.16
N ARG A 125 10.50 -13.39 8.61
CA ARG A 125 10.58 -14.80 8.15
C ARG A 125 10.62 -14.93 6.61
N GLY A 126 11.49 -14.16 5.95
CA GLY A 126 11.63 -14.21 4.48
C GLY A 126 10.60 -13.38 3.71
N VAL A 127 9.66 -12.71 4.39
CA VAL A 127 8.59 -11.94 3.75
C VAL A 127 8.74 -10.45 4.09
N MET A 128 8.84 -9.61 3.07
CA MET A 128 8.99 -8.15 3.22
C MET A 128 7.68 -7.48 3.62
N SER A 129 7.64 -6.80 4.76
CA SER A 129 6.52 -5.96 5.19
C SER A 129 6.78 -4.50 4.86
N HIS A 130 5.86 -3.86 4.14
CA HIS A 130 5.92 -2.45 3.70
C HIS A 130 5.03 -1.53 4.54
N GLY A 131 4.74 -1.96 5.77
CA GLY A 131 3.94 -1.21 6.70
C GLY A 131 3.68 -1.98 7.99
N MET A 132 2.91 -1.35 8.85
CA MET A 132 2.52 -1.91 10.15
C MET A 132 1.01 -1.79 10.30
N LEU A 133 0.34 -2.91 10.59
CA LEU A 133 -1.06 -2.94 10.99
C LEU A 133 -1.16 -2.49 12.45
N MET A 134 -2.04 -1.53 12.71
CA MET A 134 -2.33 -1.03 14.05
C MET A 134 -3.52 -1.80 14.64
N ALA A 135 -3.35 -2.27 15.86
CA ALA A 135 -4.39 -2.87 16.67
C ALA A 135 -4.26 -2.37 18.11
N VAL A 136 -5.35 -2.47 18.88
CA VAL A 136 -5.36 -2.17 20.32
C VAL A 136 -5.58 -3.44 21.11
N ASP A 137 -5.05 -3.50 22.33
CA ASP A 137 -5.30 -4.63 23.22
C ASP A 137 -6.75 -4.56 23.74
N GLY A 138 -7.53 -5.59 23.46
CA GLY A 138 -8.86 -5.77 24.02
C GLY A 138 -8.81 -6.15 25.50
N THR A 139 -9.94 -6.02 26.19
CA THR A 139 -10.09 -6.40 27.61
C THR A 139 -9.74 -7.86 27.89
N ASP A 140 -9.90 -8.70 26.87
CA ASP A 140 -9.71 -10.14 26.94
C ASP A 140 -8.29 -10.56 26.50
N GLY A 141 -7.40 -9.58 26.24
CA GLY A 141 -6.04 -9.79 25.73
C GLY A 141 -5.96 -10.09 24.23
N ASN A 142 -7.10 -10.14 23.53
CA ASN A 142 -7.15 -10.27 22.07
C ASN A 142 -6.95 -8.91 21.40
N PRO A 143 -6.24 -8.82 20.27
CA PRO A 143 -6.14 -7.58 19.52
C PRO A 143 -7.53 -7.17 19.01
N VAL A 144 -7.75 -5.86 18.90
CA VAL A 144 -8.95 -5.28 18.30
C VAL A 144 -8.49 -4.36 17.18
N PHE A 145 -9.06 -4.56 15.99
CA PHE A 145 -8.70 -3.75 14.82
C PHE A 145 -9.30 -2.35 14.94
N LEU A 146 -8.48 -1.37 14.56
CA LEU A 146 -8.92 0.01 14.40
C LEU A 146 -9.47 0.17 12.98
N GLY A 147 -10.80 0.31 12.88
CA GLY A 147 -11.51 0.57 11.65
C GLY A 147 -12.27 1.90 11.68
N PRO A 148 -12.62 2.45 10.52
CA PRO A 148 -13.46 3.64 10.42
C PRO A 148 -14.89 3.32 10.87
N GLN A 149 -15.55 4.29 11.52
CA GLN A 149 -16.97 4.16 11.90
C GLN A 149 -17.94 4.61 10.79
N GLY A 150 -17.45 5.32 9.77
CA GLY A 150 -18.23 5.79 8.64
C GLY A 150 -17.57 5.44 7.31
N ASP A 151 -18.24 5.80 6.23
CA ASP A 151 -17.75 5.55 4.87
C ASP A 151 -16.49 6.38 4.59
N ILE A 152 -15.49 5.72 4.04
CA ILE A 152 -14.22 6.32 3.64
C ILE A 152 -13.71 5.64 2.38
N ASP A 153 -12.87 6.35 1.64
CA ASP A 153 -12.09 5.75 0.56
C ASP A 153 -10.83 5.07 1.12
N PRO A 154 -10.43 3.90 0.55
CA PRO A 154 -9.13 3.32 0.85
C PRO A 154 -8.01 4.34 0.62
N GLY A 155 -7.06 4.40 1.56
CA GLY A 155 -5.98 5.40 1.55
C GLY A 155 -6.27 6.68 2.32
N ALA A 156 -7.46 6.84 2.92
CA ALA A 156 -7.79 8.00 3.74
C ALA A 156 -6.74 8.22 4.85
N ARG A 157 -6.23 9.46 4.94
CA ARG A 157 -5.20 9.85 5.92
C ARG A 157 -5.79 10.12 7.29
N VAL A 158 -5.07 9.69 8.32
CA VAL A 158 -5.35 10.08 9.71
C VAL A 158 -4.92 11.53 9.93
N ARG A 159 -5.71 12.28 10.71
CA ARG A 159 -5.49 13.68 11.05
C ARG A 159 -5.85 13.99 12.49
#